data_AF-A0A1V4VHZ3-F1
#
_entry.id   AF-A0A1V4VHZ3-F1
#
_cell.length_a   1.000
_cell.length_b   1.000
_cell.length_c   1.000
_cell.angle_alpha   90.00
_cell.angle_beta   90.00
_cell.angle_gamma   90.00
#
_symmetry.space_group_name_H-M   'P 1'
#
loop_
_entity.id
_entity.type
_entity.pdbx_description
1 polymer ?
#
loop_
_entity_poly.entity_id
_entity_poly.type
_entity_poly.pdbx_seq_one_letter_code
_entity_poly.pdbx_strand_id
1 'polypeptide(L)'
;MIFNNKKYQSGIVVVLIIAIIAGAAATASAIPELPAQLYGTVKDSNGNPVPWEEITATMNVGGGVIVTDSLFYDSAGDFYRDGQYGMLDGQLTPEVPRLLVSCPDGGNCAGKKITFKVTSGGVTYTAVSSPASVSWVSDAKLRVDLTVDIAPPPPGVAGNVKLEKINQSDPEPDHAGIVVKVKQGAVTRTAYPQSNGNYVLTDEAFVAGSCTVEFDYPEGAWKKETRSANLSTQGTTQLSAVTLLIGDMDNNGLINLQDLLWMSSKIGTTTTQSQYADVNNDGKVNILDMLRVRQNIN
;
A
#
# COMPACT_ATOMS: atom_id res chain seq x y z
N MET A 1 51.75 17.89 106.24
CA MET A 1 52.60 17.52 105.09
C MET A 1 51.70 16.88 104.04
N ILE A 2 51.14 17.69 103.12
CA ILE A 2 50.32 17.21 102.00
C ILE A 2 50.71 18.07 100.80
N PHE A 3 51.21 17.40 99.76
CA PHE A 3 51.61 17.99 98.47
C PHE A 3 50.38 18.54 97.73
N ASN A 4 50.52 19.70 97.07
CA ASN A 4 49.53 20.16 96.10
C ASN A 4 50.18 20.56 94.78
N ASN A 5 49.47 20.19 93.71
CA ASN A 5 49.99 19.80 92.41
C ASN A 5 49.86 20.94 91.40
N LYS A 6 50.87 21.12 90.53
CA LYS A 6 50.90 22.11 89.44
C LYS A 6 49.97 21.69 88.29
N LYS A 7 49.32 22.66 87.63
CA LYS A 7 48.89 22.54 86.22
C LYS A 7 49.25 23.82 85.46
N TYR A 8 50.12 23.66 84.46
CA TYR A 8 50.42 24.65 83.43
C TYR A 8 49.33 24.58 82.34
N GLN A 9 48.81 25.74 81.92
CA GLN A 9 47.91 25.89 80.78
C GLN A 9 48.72 26.36 79.57
N SER A 10 48.74 25.57 78.50
CA SER A 10 49.27 25.94 77.19
C SER A 10 48.11 26.36 76.29
N GLY A 11 48.09 27.63 75.87
CA GLY A 11 47.12 28.15 74.91
C GLY A 11 47.49 27.75 73.48
N ILE A 12 46.56 27.07 72.79
CA ILE A 12 46.62 26.80 71.35
C ILE A 12 45.77 27.87 70.64
N VAL A 13 46.39 28.68 69.79
CA VAL A 13 45.72 29.60 68.89
C VAL A 13 45.35 28.84 67.61
N VAL A 14 44.06 28.60 67.38
CA VAL A 14 43.54 28.02 66.14
C VAL A 14 43.18 29.16 65.19
N VAL A 15 43.94 29.30 64.10
CA VAL A 15 43.63 30.22 62.99
C VAL A 15 42.70 29.48 62.03
N LEU A 16 41.44 29.90 61.98
CA LEU A 16 40.42 29.36 61.07
C LEU A 16 40.50 30.12 59.73
N ILE A 17 41.09 29.51 58.70
CA ILE A 17 41.07 30.01 57.33
C ILE A 17 39.79 29.51 56.66
N ILE A 18 38.79 30.38 56.49
CA ILE A 18 37.58 30.09 55.71
C ILE A 18 37.90 30.38 54.24
N ALA A 19 38.18 29.35 53.46
CA ALA A 19 38.24 29.44 52.00
C ALA A 19 36.81 29.37 51.44
N ILE A 20 36.28 30.50 50.96
CA ILE A 20 35.01 30.57 50.23
C ILE A 20 35.28 30.04 48.82
N ILE A 21 35.02 28.76 48.59
CA ILE A 21 34.97 28.19 47.24
C ILE A 21 33.63 28.62 46.65
N ALA A 22 33.65 29.64 45.80
CA ALA A 22 32.54 29.97 44.90
C ALA A 22 32.43 28.84 43.86
N GLY A 23 31.79 27.74 44.25
CA GLY A 23 31.45 26.67 43.33
C GLY A 23 30.40 27.19 42.36
N ALA A 24 30.80 27.42 41.11
CA ALA A 24 29.84 27.51 40.02
C ALA A 24 29.03 26.21 40.08
N ALA A 25 27.75 26.32 40.42
CA ALA A 25 26.83 25.19 40.33
C ALA A 25 26.80 24.79 38.86
N ALA A 26 27.58 23.77 38.49
CA ALA A 26 27.45 23.12 37.22
C ALA A 26 26.02 22.60 37.17
N THR A 27 25.17 23.27 36.40
CA THR A 27 23.85 22.76 36.08
C THR A 27 24.10 21.44 35.38
N ALA A 28 23.81 20.32 36.05
CA ALA A 28 23.89 19.02 35.43
C ALA A 28 23.05 19.08 34.15
N SER A 29 23.69 18.83 33.00
CA SER A 29 22.97 18.73 31.73
C SER A 29 21.87 17.69 31.90
N ALA A 30 20.65 18.03 31.48
CA ALA A 30 19.54 17.11 31.52
C ALA A 30 19.93 15.83 30.76
N ILE A 31 19.68 14.67 31.37
CA ILE A 31 19.88 13.38 30.71
C ILE A 31 18.96 13.37 29.49
N PRO A 32 19.47 13.08 28.27
CA PRO A 32 18.64 13.02 27.08
C PRO A 32 17.55 11.97 27.25
N GLU A 33 16.34 12.30 26.83
CA GLU A 33 15.19 11.40 26.89
C GLU A 33 15.38 10.25 25.88
N LEU A 34 15.22 9.01 26.34
CA LEU A 34 15.30 7.82 25.49
C LEU A 34 13.95 7.58 24.78
N PRO A 35 13.95 7.09 23.53
CA PRO A 35 12.72 6.86 22.80
C PRO A 35 11.82 5.83 23.50
N ALA A 36 10.51 6.06 23.43
CA ALA A 36 9.53 5.05 23.80
C ALA A 36 9.49 3.98 22.70
N GLN A 37 9.38 2.72 23.09
CA GLN A 37 9.45 1.57 22.21
C GLN A 37 8.11 0.83 22.21
N LEU A 38 7.34 0.98 21.14
CA LEU A 38 5.98 0.46 21.04
C LEU A 38 5.93 -0.78 20.14
N TYR A 39 5.06 -1.74 20.45
CA TYR A 39 4.86 -2.96 19.66
C TYR A 39 3.44 -3.48 19.78
N GLY A 40 2.95 -4.27 18.82
CA GLY A 40 1.61 -4.88 18.93
C GLY A 40 1.08 -5.41 17.61
N THR A 41 -0.17 -5.84 17.63
CA THR A 41 -0.91 -6.30 16.45
C THR A 41 -1.58 -5.13 15.72
N VAL A 42 -1.87 -5.30 14.43
CA VAL A 42 -2.70 -4.36 13.65
C VAL A 42 -3.83 -5.14 13.02
N LYS A 43 -5.06 -4.81 13.39
CA LYS A 43 -6.26 -5.51 12.96
C LYS A 43 -7.30 -4.54 12.40
N ASP A 44 -8.17 -5.03 11.52
CA ASP A 44 -9.34 -4.27 11.07
C ASP A 44 -10.45 -4.29 12.15
N SER A 45 -11.56 -3.61 11.88
CA SER A 45 -12.75 -3.60 12.76
C SER A 45 -13.41 -4.98 12.93
N ASN A 46 -13.08 -5.96 12.09
CA ASN A 46 -13.53 -7.36 12.18
C ASN A 46 -12.51 -8.28 12.88
N GLY A 47 -11.36 -7.76 13.30
CA GLY A 47 -10.29 -8.52 13.94
C GLY A 47 -9.35 -9.25 12.98
N ASN A 48 -9.46 -9.04 11.67
CA ASN A 48 -8.53 -9.63 10.70
C ASN A 48 -7.19 -8.87 10.72
N PRO A 49 -6.05 -9.56 10.53
CA PRO A 49 -4.76 -8.89 10.36
C PRO A 49 -4.80 -7.94 9.15
N VAL A 50 -4.29 -6.73 9.34
CA VAL A 50 -4.19 -5.73 8.26
C VAL A 50 -2.77 -5.75 7.70
N PRO A 51 -2.58 -6.02 6.39
CA PRO A 51 -1.29 -5.76 5.76
C PRO A 51 -1.03 -4.25 5.81
N TRP A 52 0.13 -3.85 6.29
CA TRP A 52 0.49 -2.44 6.41
C TRP A 52 1.78 -2.18 5.66
N GLU A 53 1.84 -1.03 5.00
CA GLU A 53 3.02 -0.53 4.30
C GLU A 53 3.84 0.34 5.24
N GLU A 54 3.16 1.14 6.07
CA GLU A 54 3.76 2.10 6.98
C GLU A 54 2.88 2.27 8.22
N ILE A 55 3.49 2.47 9.38
CA ILE A 55 2.79 2.84 10.61
C ILE A 55 3.50 4.05 11.21
N THR A 56 2.77 5.14 11.39
CA THR A 56 3.30 6.38 11.96
C THR A 56 2.67 6.65 13.31
N ALA A 57 3.49 7.06 14.27
CA ALA A 57 3.05 7.59 15.55
C ALA A 57 3.30 9.10 15.57
N THR A 58 2.32 9.84 16.07
CA THR A 58 2.40 11.29 16.19
C THR A 58 2.10 11.74 17.61
N MET A 59 2.80 12.78 18.04
CA MET A 59 2.61 13.39 19.36
C MET A 59 2.57 14.91 19.21
N ASN A 60 1.64 15.55 19.92
CA ASN A 60 1.50 17.01 19.89
C ASN A 60 2.28 17.62 21.07
N VAL A 61 3.34 18.37 20.74
CA VAL A 61 4.27 18.98 21.71
C VAL A 61 4.26 20.51 21.63
N GLY A 62 3.12 21.17 21.82
CA GLY A 62 3.05 22.63 22.06
C GLY A 62 3.61 23.56 20.96
N GLY A 63 4.11 23.03 19.84
CA GLY A 63 4.77 23.75 18.76
C GLY A 63 4.88 22.97 17.43
N GLY A 64 4.25 21.79 17.32
CA GLY A 64 4.25 20.99 16.09
C GLY A 64 3.79 19.54 16.29
N VAL A 65 3.55 18.84 15.18
CA VAL A 65 3.36 17.38 15.12
C VAL A 65 4.73 16.76 14.91
N ILE A 66 5.18 15.93 15.85
CA ILE A 66 6.35 15.09 15.62
C ILE A 66 5.87 13.88 14.84
N VAL A 67 6.40 13.69 13.63
CA VAL A 67 6.29 12.44 12.89
C VAL A 67 7.57 11.67 13.19
N THR A 68 7.43 10.44 13.65
CA THR A 68 8.57 9.54 13.82
C THR A 68 9.09 9.17 12.43
N ASP A 69 10.26 9.66 12.06
CA ASP A 69 11.04 9.09 10.94
C ASP A 69 12.54 9.13 11.23
N SER A 70 13.19 8.06 10.77
CA SER A 70 14.60 7.82 10.46
C SER A 70 15.57 7.59 11.63
N LEU A 71 15.77 6.30 11.89
CA LEU A 71 17.02 5.66 12.36
C LEU A 71 17.62 6.23 13.66
N PHE A 72 17.38 5.51 14.76
CA PHE A 72 18.14 5.71 15.99
C PHE A 72 19.35 4.78 16.01
N TYR A 73 20.50 5.36 16.36
CA TYR A 73 21.70 4.63 16.75
C TYR A 73 21.76 4.66 18.28
N ASP A 74 21.95 3.50 18.91
CA ASP A 74 22.39 3.53 20.30
C ASP A 74 23.86 3.95 20.40
N SER A 75 24.34 4.14 21.63
CA SER A 75 25.75 4.40 21.92
C SER A 75 26.70 3.26 21.51
N ALA A 76 26.17 2.08 21.16
CA ALA A 76 26.94 0.94 20.67
C ALA A 76 27.04 0.89 19.13
N GLY A 77 26.29 1.75 18.42
CA GLY A 77 26.27 1.82 16.96
C GLY A 77 25.30 0.82 16.31
N ASP A 78 24.45 0.16 17.10
CA ASP A 78 23.42 -0.74 16.58
C ASP A 78 22.29 0.07 15.95
N PHE A 79 21.85 -0.36 14.76
CA PHE A 79 20.77 0.29 14.03
C PHE A 79 19.43 -0.28 14.46
N TYR A 80 18.51 0.59 14.88
CA TYR A 80 17.10 0.23 15.01
C TYR A 80 16.39 0.66 13.74
N ARG A 81 16.00 -0.32 12.91
CA ARG A 81 15.01 -0.07 11.84
C ARG A 81 13.65 0.16 12.50
N ASP A 82 12.81 0.97 11.86
CA ASP A 82 11.39 1.09 12.20
C ASP A 82 10.83 -0.28 12.50
N GLY A 83 10.28 -0.44 13.69
CA GLY A 83 9.83 -1.74 14.15
C GLY A 83 8.85 -2.39 13.21
N GLN A 84 8.92 -3.71 13.12
CA GLN A 84 7.87 -4.50 12.52
C GLN A 84 6.69 -4.51 13.49
N TYR A 85 5.77 -3.57 13.34
CA TYR A 85 4.45 -3.67 13.95
C TYR A 85 3.62 -4.80 13.28
N GLY A 86 2.47 -5.16 13.83
CA GLY A 86 1.58 -6.13 13.18
C GLY A 86 2.05 -7.59 13.23
N MET A 87 2.87 -7.93 14.23
CA MET A 87 3.26 -9.32 14.49
C MET A 87 2.07 -10.18 14.90
N LEU A 88 2.14 -11.50 14.66
CA LEU A 88 1.14 -12.44 15.18
C LEU A 88 1.27 -12.55 16.71
N ASP A 89 0.15 -12.74 17.42
CA ASP A 89 0.10 -12.77 18.90
C ASP A 89 1.11 -13.78 19.53
N GLY A 90 1.45 -14.87 18.83
CA GLY A 90 2.42 -15.88 19.27
C GLY A 90 3.90 -15.57 19.01
N GLN A 91 4.21 -14.47 18.30
CA GLN A 91 5.59 -14.07 17.98
C GLN A 91 6.05 -12.84 18.78
N LEU A 92 5.17 -12.26 19.59
CA LEU A 92 5.43 -11.07 20.41
C LEU A 92 6.45 -11.38 21.51
N THR A 93 7.74 -11.26 21.21
CA THR A 93 8.77 -11.13 22.25
C THR A 93 9.15 -9.66 22.38
N PRO A 94 9.44 -9.16 23.60
CA PRO A 94 9.89 -7.80 23.78
C PRO A 94 11.08 -7.46 22.88
N GLU A 95 11.93 -8.41 22.52
CA GLU A 95 13.22 -8.18 21.86
C GLU A 95 13.12 -7.91 20.34
N VAL A 96 11.92 -8.00 19.74
CA VAL A 96 11.67 -7.80 18.30
C VAL A 96 11.54 -6.31 17.94
N PRO A 97 11.90 -5.86 16.71
CA PRO A 97 11.94 -4.43 16.34
C PRO A 97 10.62 -3.68 16.61
N ARG A 98 10.74 -2.44 17.11
CA ARG A 98 9.65 -1.66 17.72
C ARG A 98 9.48 -0.29 17.05
N LEU A 99 8.26 0.23 17.00
CA LEU A 99 8.05 1.62 16.59
C LEU A 99 8.68 2.52 17.65
N LEU A 100 9.64 3.33 17.24
CA LEU A 100 10.32 4.26 18.12
C LEU A 100 9.61 5.61 18.09
N VAL A 101 9.16 6.06 19.26
CA VAL A 101 8.56 7.38 19.43
C VAL A 101 9.49 8.23 20.27
N SER A 102 10.11 9.23 19.65
CA SER A 102 11.12 10.06 20.27
C SER A 102 10.56 11.40 20.72
N CYS A 103 11.06 11.89 21.85
CA CYS A 103 10.85 13.28 22.26
C CYS A 103 11.97 14.14 21.65
N PRO A 104 11.68 15.31 21.08
CA PRO A 104 12.72 16.23 20.65
C PRO A 104 13.37 16.86 21.88
N ASP A 105 14.64 17.23 21.78
CA ASP A 105 15.37 17.84 22.90
C ASP A 105 14.61 19.06 23.45
N GLY A 106 14.30 19.02 24.76
CA GLY A 106 13.54 20.06 25.44
C GLY A 106 12.02 20.06 25.21
N GLY A 107 11.47 19.05 24.52
CA GLY A 107 10.06 19.00 24.10
C GLY A 107 9.02 18.69 25.20
N ASN A 108 9.45 18.32 26.41
CA ASN A 108 8.57 17.94 27.54
C ASN A 108 7.44 16.98 27.12
N CYS A 109 7.83 15.79 26.68
CA CYS A 109 6.91 14.80 26.13
C CYS A 109 6.27 13.90 27.18
N ALA A 110 6.73 13.95 28.43
CA ALA A 110 6.22 13.14 29.52
C ALA A 110 4.69 13.25 29.64
N GLY A 111 4.00 12.12 29.50
CA GLY A 111 2.54 12.05 29.63
C GLY A 111 1.74 12.61 28.44
N LYS A 112 2.39 13.01 27.34
CA LYS A 112 1.70 13.44 26.12
C LYS A 112 1.11 12.22 25.40
N LYS A 113 -0.08 12.39 24.82
CA LYS A 113 -0.78 11.33 24.10
C LYS A 113 -0.14 11.07 22.74
N ILE A 114 -0.02 9.79 22.39
CA ILE A 114 0.43 9.31 21.09
C ILE A 114 -0.80 8.96 20.25
N THR A 115 -0.83 9.43 19.00
CA THR A 115 -1.86 9.12 18.00
C THR A 115 -1.23 8.28 16.90
N PHE A 116 -1.92 7.23 16.47
CA PHE A 116 -1.39 6.28 15.49
C PHE A 116 -2.11 6.43 14.15
N LYS A 117 -1.35 6.28 13.08
CA LYS A 117 -1.85 6.13 11.72
C LYS A 117 -1.24 4.90 11.06
N VAL A 118 -2.00 4.24 10.21
CA VAL A 118 -1.57 3.03 9.48
C VAL A 118 -1.83 3.29 8.00
N THR A 119 -0.82 3.09 7.16
CA THR A 119 -0.95 3.14 5.70
C THR A 119 -1.07 1.72 5.16
N SER A 120 -2.12 1.45 4.39
CA SER A 120 -2.40 0.16 3.75
C SER A 120 -2.95 0.40 2.35
N GLY A 121 -2.32 -0.18 1.33
CA GLY A 121 -2.72 0.02 -0.07
C GLY A 121 -2.61 1.48 -0.51
N GLY A 122 -1.61 2.22 -0.02
CA GLY A 122 -1.43 3.65 -0.28
C GLY A 122 -2.42 4.60 0.41
N VAL A 123 -3.32 4.11 1.27
CA VAL A 123 -4.28 4.93 2.03
C VAL A 123 -3.92 4.95 3.51
N THR A 124 -3.90 6.14 4.12
CA THR A 124 -3.60 6.32 5.55
C THR A 124 -4.87 6.41 6.40
N TYR A 125 -4.99 5.51 7.37
CA TYR A 125 -6.10 5.38 8.31
C TYR A 125 -5.70 5.88 9.70
N THR A 126 -6.65 6.49 10.43
CA THR A 126 -6.47 6.73 11.86
C THR A 126 -6.70 5.44 12.61
N ALA A 127 -5.74 5.03 13.45
CA ALA A 127 -5.85 3.83 14.26
C ALA A 127 -6.33 4.14 15.68
N VAL A 128 -7.21 3.28 16.19
CA VAL A 128 -7.60 3.24 17.60
C VAL A 128 -6.64 2.29 18.32
N SER A 129 -6.00 2.78 19.39
CA SER A 129 -5.08 1.97 20.17
C SER A 129 -5.78 1.19 21.28
N SER A 130 -5.21 0.04 21.66
CA SER A 130 -5.50 -0.69 22.89
C SER A 130 -4.17 -0.88 23.63
N PRO A 131 -3.95 -0.21 24.78
CA PRO A 131 -4.93 0.60 25.52
C PRO A 131 -5.37 1.89 24.79
N ALA A 132 -6.59 2.35 25.08
CA ALA A 132 -7.26 3.48 24.40
C ALA A 132 -6.56 4.84 24.53
N SER A 133 -5.59 4.96 25.45
CA SER A 133 -4.78 6.16 25.61
C SER A 133 -3.35 5.74 25.90
N VAL A 134 -2.48 5.86 24.90
CA VAL A 134 -1.05 5.64 25.05
C VAL A 134 -0.39 6.98 25.29
N SER A 135 0.34 7.10 26.39
CA SER A 135 1.13 8.29 26.69
C SER A 135 2.60 7.99 26.54
N TRP A 136 3.37 8.96 26.04
CA TRP A 136 4.79 8.83 25.91
C TRP A 136 5.47 8.81 27.29
N VAL A 137 6.39 7.86 27.45
CA VAL A 137 7.23 7.67 28.64
C VAL A 137 8.62 7.28 28.15
N SER A 138 9.65 8.00 28.62
CA SER A 138 11.06 7.74 28.27
C SER A 138 11.44 6.29 28.52
N ASP A 139 12.11 5.67 27.55
CA ASP A 139 12.56 4.25 27.57
C ASP A 139 11.46 3.21 27.84
N ALA A 140 10.18 3.59 27.76
CA ALA A 140 9.10 2.66 28.03
C ALA A 140 8.95 1.63 26.91
N LYS A 141 8.63 0.40 27.30
CA LYS A 141 8.37 -0.73 26.41
C LYS A 141 6.88 -1.07 26.50
N LEU A 142 6.08 -0.60 25.53
CA LEU A 142 4.63 -0.67 25.64
C LEU A 142 4.03 -1.54 24.52
N ARG A 143 3.18 -2.50 24.92
CA ARG A 143 2.29 -3.18 23.98
C ARG A 143 1.12 -2.26 23.65
N VAL A 144 0.91 -2.00 22.36
CA VAL A 144 -0.17 -1.20 21.82
C VAL A 144 -0.73 -1.93 20.60
N ASP A 145 -1.86 -2.60 20.79
CA ASP A 145 -2.60 -3.19 19.68
C ASP A 145 -3.39 -2.10 18.95
N LEU A 146 -3.40 -2.12 17.61
CA LEU A 146 -4.04 -1.12 16.77
C LEU A 146 -5.24 -1.71 16.05
N THR A 147 -6.36 -1.00 16.08
CA THR A 147 -7.55 -1.29 15.28
C THR A 147 -7.75 -0.16 14.28
N VAL A 148 -7.87 -0.49 13.00
CA VAL A 148 -8.16 0.47 11.93
C VAL A 148 -9.50 0.14 11.30
N ASP A 149 -10.29 1.18 11.03
CA ASP A 149 -11.53 1.02 10.28
C ASP A 149 -11.22 1.09 8.79
N ILE A 150 -10.79 -0.05 8.24
CA ILE A 150 -10.60 -0.21 6.80
C ILE A 150 -11.92 -0.68 6.24
N ALA A 151 -12.62 0.21 5.55
CA ALA A 151 -13.76 -0.19 4.74
C ALA A 151 -13.28 -1.27 3.75
N PRO A 152 -13.96 -2.43 3.68
CA PRO A 152 -13.59 -3.47 2.73
C PRO A 152 -13.66 -2.89 1.31
N PRO A 153 -12.77 -3.33 0.40
CA PRO A 153 -12.80 -2.86 -0.97
C PRO A 153 -14.20 -3.12 -1.57
N PRO A 154 -14.75 -2.15 -2.33
CA PRO A 154 -16.05 -2.34 -2.97
C PRO A 154 -16.07 -3.61 -3.84
N PRO A 155 -17.23 -4.26 -4.01
CA PRO A 155 -17.38 -5.36 -4.93
C PRO A 155 -16.90 -4.99 -6.33
N GLY A 156 -16.34 -5.97 -7.04
CA GLY A 156 -15.83 -5.73 -8.39
C GLY A 156 -15.37 -6.98 -9.10
N VAL A 157 -14.78 -6.78 -10.28
CA VAL A 157 -14.13 -7.83 -11.06
C VAL A 157 -12.68 -7.44 -11.34
N ALA A 158 -11.83 -8.45 -11.41
CA ALA A 158 -10.46 -8.32 -11.86
C ALA A 158 -10.11 -9.47 -12.81
N GLY A 159 -9.14 -9.26 -13.68
CA GLY A 159 -8.75 -10.27 -14.65
C GLY A 159 -7.69 -9.79 -15.61
N ASN A 160 -7.48 -10.61 -16.64
CA ASN A 160 -6.57 -10.32 -17.75
C ASN A 160 -7.32 -10.55 -19.06
N VAL A 161 -7.24 -9.58 -19.98
CA VAL A 161 -7.79 -9.67 -21.33
C VAL A 161 -6.69 -9.40 -22.34
N LYS A 162 -6.63 -10.22 -23.39
CA LYS A 162 -5.59 -10.17 -24.40
C LYS A 162 -6.20 -10.03 -25.77
N LEU A 163 -5.50 -9.34 -26.66
CA LEU A 163 -5.72 -9.46 -28.09
C LEU A 163 -4.99 -10.70 -28.59
N GLU A 164 -5.67 -11.50 -29.39
CA GLU A 164 -5.02 -12.62 -30.08
C GLU A 164 -3.87 -12.10 -30.96
N LYS A 165 -2.74 -12.81 -30.93
CA LYS A 165 -1.61 -12.52 -31.80
C LYS A 165 -1.94 -12.83 -33.26
N ILE A 166 -1.43 -12.04 -34.18
CA ILE A 166 -1.53 -12.33 -35.62
C ILE A 166 -0.74 -13.61 -35.93
N ASN A 167 0.54 -13.69 -35.55
CA ASN A 167 1.32 -14.92 -35.58
C ASN A 167 1.81 -15.29 -34.18
N GLN A 168 1.93 -16.59 -33.91
CA GLN A 168 2.38 -17.05 -32.58
C GLN A 168 3.80 -16.57 -32.23
N SER A 169 4.65 -16.37 -33.23
CA SER A 169 6.01 -15.85 -33.09
C SER A 169 6.08 -14.33 -32.87
N ASP A 170 4.99 -13.60 -33.11
CA ASP A 170 5.00 -12.15 -32.97
C ASP A 170 5.15 -11.76 -31.49
N PRO A 171 5.74 -10.58 -31.20
CA PRO A 171 5.65 -9.98 -29.87
C PRO A 171 4.20 -9.93 -29.38
N GLU A 172 4.00 -9.95 -28.07
CA GLU A 172 2.66 -9.70 -27.51
C GLU A 172 2.18 -8.32 -27.99
N PRO A 173 0.96 -8.21 -28.57
CA PRO A 173 0.44 -6.92 -28.96
C PRO A 173 0.20 -6.05 -27.72
N ASP A 174 0.24 -4.74 -27.89
CA ASP A 174 -0.24 -3.84 -26.85
C ASP A 174 -1.75 -4.06 -26.65
N HIS A 175 -2.15 -4.29 -25.41
CA HIS A 175 -3.55 -4.49 -25.02
C HIS A 175 -4.23 -3.21 -24.56
N ALA A 176 -3.53 -2.07 -24.60
CA ALA A 176 -4.13 -0.76 -24.39
C ALA A 176 -5.23 -0.49 -25.44
N GLY A 177 -6.30 0.20 -25.05
CA GLY A 177 -7.46 0.47 -25.91
C GLY A 177 -8.59 -0.56 -25.81
N ILE A 178 -8.36 -1.71 -25.17
CA ILE A 178 -9.44 -2.62 -24.79
C ILE A 178 -10.37 -1.90 -23.80
N VAL A 179 -11.66 -2.20 -23.90
CA VAL A 179 -12.72 -1.67 -23.04
C VAL A 179 -13.39 -2.84 -22.33
N VAL A 180 -13.40 -2.80 -21.00
CA VAL A 180 -14.08 -3.80 -20.17
C VAL A 180 -15.30 -3.13 -19.52
N LYS A 181 -16.51 -3.55 -19.92
CA LYS A 181 -17.76 -3.02 -19.36
C LYS A 181 -18.44 -4.04 -18.46
N VAL A 182 -18.71 -3.67 -17.23
CA VAL A 182 -19.43 -4.50 -16.26
C VAL A 182 -20.84 -3.94 -16.11
N LYS A 183 -21.84 -4.80 -16.33
CA LYS A 183 -23.27 -4.48 -16.23
C LYS A 183 -23.92 -5.32 -15.14
N GLN A 184 -24.56 -4.66 -14.16
CA GLN A 184 -25.33 -5.29 -13.10
C GLN A 184 -26.63 -4.50 -12.88
N GLY A 185 -27.76 -5.04 -13.35
CA GLY A 185 -29.03 -4.31 -13.34
C GLY A 185 -28.93 -3.01 -14.14
N ALA A 186 -29.19 -1.88 -13.47
CA ALA A 186 -29.06 -0.54 -14.06
C ALA A 186 -27.62 0.04 -13.99
N VAL A 187 -26.72 -0.60 -13.22
CA VAL A 187 -25.35 -0.11 -13.04
C VAL A 187 -24.49 -0.60 -14.21
N THR A 188 -23.83 0.34 -14.88
CA THR A 188 -22.78 0.05 -15.85
C THR A 188 -21.52 0.82 -15.50
N ARG A 189 -20.37 0.15 -15.53
CA ARG A 189 -19.05 0.74 -15.34
C ARG A 189 -18.09 0.22 -16.40
N THR A 190 -17.09 1.04 -16.69
CA THR A 190 -16.08 0.77 -17.71
C THR A 190 -14.70 0.88 -17.10
N ALA A 191 -13.84 -0.09 -17.39
CA ALA A 191 -12.41 -0.01 -17.14
C ALA A 191 -11.64 -0.15 -18.45
N TYR A 192 -10.44 0.40 -18.45
CA TYR A 192 -9.48 0.33 -19.54
C TYR A 192 -8.28 -0.48 -19.04
N PRO A 193 -8.07 -1.71 -19.52
CA PRO A 193 -6.92 -2.51 -19.13
C PRO A 193 -5.60 -1.80 -19.40
N GLN A 194 -4.59 -2.15 -18.63
CA GLN A 194 -3.21 -1.74 -18.86
C GLN A 194 -2.66 -2.40 -20.14
N SER A 195 -1.48 -1.98 -20.62
CA SER A 195 -0.84 -2.56 -21.83
C SER A 195 -0.57 -4.07 -21.73
N ASN A 196 -0.46 -4.60 -20.52
CA ASN A 196 -0.34 -6.04 -20.24
C ASN A 196 -1.69 -6.79 -20.18
N GLY A 197 -2.80 -6.11 -20.41
CA GLY A 197 -4.16 -6.66 -20.40
C GLY A 197 -4.81 -6.77 -19.02
N ASN A 198 -4.12 -6.40 -17.94
CA ASN A 198 -4.68 -6.45 -16.60
C ASN A 198 -5.71 -5.35 -16.36
N TYR A 199 -6.80 -5.70 -15.71
CA TYR A 199 -7.82 -4.75 -15.28
C TYR A 199 -8.32 -5.07 -13.87
N VAL A 200 -8.70 -4.03 -13.16
CA VAL A 200 -9.44 -4.08 -11.91
C VAL A 200 -10.56 -3.05 -12.01
N LEU A 201 -11.79 -3.48 -11.74
CA LEU A 201 -12.98 -2.63 -11.78
C LEU A 201 -13.82 -2.91 -10.55
N THR A 202 -13.80 -1.97 -9.61
CA THR A 202 -14.57 -1.97 -8.35
C THR A 202 -15.50 -0.77 -8.31
N ASP A 203 -16.68 -0.90 -7.73
CA ASP A 203 -17.60 0.23 -7.54
C ASP A 203 -18.54 -0.03 -6.35
N GLU A 204 -18.80 1.00 -5.54
CA GLU A 204 -19.72 0.90 -4.40
C GLU A 204 -21.18 0.64 -4.81
N ALA A 205 -21.55 0.96 -6.05
CA ALA A 205 -22.89 0.66 -6.57
C ALA A 205 -23.07 -0.81 -6.94
N PHE A 206 -21.98 -1.60 -7.02
CA PHE A 206 -22.10 -3.03 -7.20
C PHE A 206 -22.47 -3.72 -5.90
N VAL A 207 -23.28 -4.77 -6.05
CA VAL A 207 -23.73 -5.62 -4.96
C VAL A 207 -23.37 -7.08 -5.25
N ALA A 208 -23.34 -7.92 -4.21
CA ALA A 208 -23.13 -9.35 -4.39
C ALA A 208 -24.23 -9.94 -5.31
N GLY A 209 -23.83 -10.78 -6.27
CA GLY A 209 -24.75 -11.39 -7.22
C GLY A 209 -24.20 -11.45 -8.65
N SER A 210 -25.04 -11.86 -9.59
CA SER A 210 -24.64 -12.02 -10.98
C SER A 210 -24.45 -10.67 -11.68
N CYS A 211 -23.51 -10.63 -12.61
CA CYS A 211 -23.30 -9.52 -13.53
C CYS A 211 -22.79 -10.04 -14.89
N THR A 212 -22.82 -9.16 -15.89
CA THR A 212 -22.30 -9.42 -17.23
C THR A 212 -21.05 -8.56 -17.46
N VAL A 213 -19.99 -9.17 -17.97
CA VAL A 213 -18.73 -8.49 -18.32
C VAL A 213 -18.51 -8.58 -19.82
N GLU A 214 -18.48 -7.44 -20.49
CA GLU A 214 -18.26 -7.28 -21.93
C GLU A 214 -16.82 -6.80 -22.17
N PHE A 215 -16.11 -7.48 -23.06
CA PHE A 215 -14.74 -7.17 -23.47
C PHE A 215 -14.77 -6.76 -24.95
N ASP A 216 -14.28 -5.57 -25.25
CA ASP A 216 -14.41 -4.94 -26.57
C ASP A 216 -13.11 -4.23 -26.96
N TYR A 217 -12.77 -4.18 -28.25
CA TYR A 217 -11.68 -3.37 -28.77
C TYR A 217 -12.21 -2.52 -29.93
N PRO A 218 -12.81 -1.35 -29.63
CA PRO A 218 -13.60 -0.58 -30.61
C PRO A 218 -12.81 -0.08 -31.83
N GLU A 219 -11.49 -0.02 -31.72
CA GLU A 219 -10.59 0.49 -32.76
C GLU A 219 -10.02 -0.62 -33.66
N GLY A 220 -10.50 -1.86 -33.56
CA GLY A 220 -9.97 -2.95 -34.36
C GLY A 220 -10.98 -4.04 -34.70
N ALA A 221 -10.50 -5.08 -35.37
CA ALA A 221 -11.31 -6.18 -35.91
C ALA A 221 -11.44 -7.39 -34.96
N TRP A 222 -11.25 -7.17 -33.66
CA TRP A 222 -11.36 -8.23 -32.67
C TRP A 222 -12.81 -8.39 -32.24
N LYS A 223 -13.29 -9.64 -32.28
CA LYS A 223 -14.64 -9.99 -31.87
C LYS A 223 -14.83 -9.70 -30.39
N LYS A 224 -15.89 -8.96 -30.09
CA LYS A 224 -16.40 -8.75 -28.74
C LYS A 224 -16.70 -10.06 -28.04
N GLU A 225 -16.35 -10.15 -26.75
CA GLU A 225 -16.65 -11.30 -25.91
C GLU A 225 -17.49 -10.86 -24.70
N THR A 226 -18.42 -11.72 -24.27
CA THR A 226 -19.27 -11.46 -23.10
C THR A 226 -19.26 -12.65 -22.16
N ARG A 227 -18.98 -12.41 -20.88
CA ARG A 227 -18.97 -13.44 -19.82
C ARG A 227 -19.92 -13.09 -18.69
N SER A 228 -20.39 -14.11 -17.98
CA SER A 228 -21.09 -13.94 -16.71
C SER A 228 -20.12 -14.06 -15.54
N ALA A 229 -20.33 -13.27 -14.50
CA ALA A 229 -19.57 -13.32 -13.26
C ALA A 229 -20.50 -13.21 -12.05
N ASN A 230 -20.06 -13.73 -10.90
CA ASN A 230 -20.75 -13.56 -9.62
C ASN A 230 -19.87 -12.75 -8.68
N LEU A 231 -20.34 -11.56 -8.31
CA LEU A 231 -19.64 -10.66 -7.39
C LEU A 231 -19.81 -11.17 -5.96
N SER A 232 -18.72 -11.14 -5.19
CA SER A 232 -18.76 -11.29 -3.74
C SER A 232 -19.33 -10.04 -3.06
N THR A 233 -19.64 -10.16 -1.77
CA THR A 233 -20.05 -9.02 -0.94
C THR A 233 -18.94 -8.00 -0.73
N GLN A 234 -17.68 -8.40 -0.89
CA GLN A 234 -16.50 -7.56 -0.69
C GLN A 234 -15.38 -8.01 -1.64
N GLY A 235 -14.57 -7.05 -2.09
CA GLY A 235 -13.41 -7.28 -2.94
C GLY A 235 -13.73 -7.65 -4.38
N THR A 236 -12.69 -8.07 -5.10
CA THR A 236 -12.75 -8.37 -6.53
C THR A 236 -12.92 -9.86 -6.80
N THR A 237 -13.92 -10.21 -7.60
CA THR A 237 -14.04 -11.55 -8.20
C THR A 237 -13.02 -11.69 -9.33
N GLN A 238 -12.12 -12.66 -9.22
CA GLN A 238 -11.14 -12.94 -10.27
C GLN A 238 -11.77 -13.73 -11.42
N LEU A 239 -11.70 -13.20 -12.63
CA LEU A 239 -12.14 -13.88 -13.85
C LEU A 239 -10.97 -14.60 -14.52
N SER A 240 -11.29 -15.73 -15.17
CA SER A 240 -10.33 -16.40 -16.04
C SER A 240 -9.94 -15.50 -17.20
N ALA A 241 -8.69 -15.63 -17.67
CA ALA A 241 -8.20 -14.82 -18.77
C ALA A 241 -9.10 -14.93 -20.02
N VAL A 242 -9.19 -13.82 -20.76
CA VAL A 242 -9.96 -13.71 -22.00
C VAL A 242 -8.99 -13.40 -23.13
N THR A 243 -9.14 -14.07 -24.27
CA THR A 243 -8.48 -13.67 -25.51
C THR A 243 -9.56 -13.24 -26.50
N LEU A 244 -9.54 -11.98 -26.92
CA LEU A 244 -10.36 -11.50 -28.02
C LEU A 244 -9.76 -12.02 -29.33
N LEU A 245 -10.61 -12.61 -30.18
CA LEU A 245 -10.17 -13.24 -31.43
C LEU A 245 -10.29 -12.24 -32.58
N ILE A 246 -9.27 -12.19 -33.45
CA ILE A 246 -9.33 -11.33 -34.64
C ILE A 246 -10.25 -11.96 -35.69
N GLY A 247 -11.16 -11.18 -36.29
CA GLY A 247 -11.96 -11.69 -37.40
C GLY A 247 -13.35 -11.09 -37.61
N ASP A 248 -13.86 -10.25 -36.70
CA ASP A 248 -15.17 -9.61 -36.83
C ASP A 248 -15.00 -8.32 -37.65
N MET A 249 -14.94 -8.49 -38.97
CA MET A 249 -14.51 -7.48 -39.93
C MET A 249 -15.63 -6.54 -40.34
N ASP A 250 -16.88 -7.01 -40.30
CA ASP A 250 -18.06 -6.20 -40.57
C ASP A 250 -18.77 -5.70 -39.29
N ASN A 251 -18.21 -6.01 -38.10
CA ASN A 251 -18.68 -5.60 -36.79
C ASN A 251 -20.13 -6.07 -36.50
N ASN A 252 -20.45 -7.30 -36.93
CA ASN A 252 -21.75 -7.93 -36.68
C ASN A 252 -21.77 -8.79 -35.40
N GLY A 253 -20.63 -8.95 -34.71
CA GLY A 253 -20.49 -9.72 -33.48
C GLY A 253 -20.18 -11.20 -33.69
N LEU A 254 -19.96 -11.64 -34.93
CA LEU A 254 -19.61 -13.02 -35.31
C LEU A 254 -18.35 -13.00 -36.17
N ILE A 255 -17.61 -14.12 -36.19
CA ILE A 255 -16.52 -14.35 -37.13
C ILE A 255 -16.99 -15.45 -38.07
N ASN A 256 -17.36 -15.10 -39.30
CA ASN A 256 -17.98 -16.01 -40.26
C ASN A 256 -17.60 -15.68 -41.72
N LEU A 257 -18.29 -16.30 -42.69
CA LEU A 257 -18.00 -16.11 -44.11
C LEU A 257 -18.28 -14.67 -44.60
N GLN A 258 -19.19 -13.95 -43.96
CA GLN A 258 -19.54 -12.57 -44.32
C GLN A 258 -18.37 -11.61 -44.08
N ASP A 259 -17.56 -11.86 -43.05
CA ASP A 259 -16.31 -11.13 -42.79
C ASP A 259 -15.32 -11.28 -43.95
N LEU A 260 -15.14 -12.52 -44.43
CA LEU A 260 -14.27 -12.79 -45.58
C LEU A 260 -14.80 -12.15 -46.86
N LEU A 261 -16.11 -12.17 -47.08
CA LEU A 261 -16.74 -11.51 -48.23
C LEU A 261 -16.55 -10.00 -48.15
N TRP A 262 -16.69 -9.40 -46.96
CA TRP A 262 -16.40 -7.99 -46.74
C TRP A 262 -14.93 -7.67 -47.06
N MET A 263 -13.98 -8.46 -46.53
CA MET A 263 -12.54 -8.30 -46.83
C MET A 263 -12.23 -8.44 -48.32
N SER A 264 -12.90 -9.35 -49.04
CA SER A 264 -12.67 -9.55 -50.47
C SER A 264 -12.92 -8.28 -51.29
N SER A 265 -13.86 -7.43 -50.85
CA SER A 265 -14.15 -6.13 -51.46
C SER A 265 -13.05 -5.07 -51.20
N LYS A 266 -12.10 -5.37 -50.31
CA LYS A 266 -11.01 -4.49 -49.87
C LYS A 266 -9.64 -4.92 -50.38
N ILE A 267 -9.54 -6.01 -51.15
CA ILE A 267 -8.27 -6.52 -51.69
C ILE A 267 -7.55 -5.44 -52.50
N GLY A 268 -6.27 -5.25 -52.21
CA GLY A 268 -5.43 -4.26 -52.86
C GLY A 268 -4.47 -3.57 -51.90
N THR A 269 -3.98 -2.40 -52.28
CA THR A 269 -3.15 -1.55 -51.40
C THR A 269 -3.99 -1.03 -50.23
N THR A 270 -3.41 -1.02 -49.05
CA THR A 270 -4.09 -0.53 -47.86
C THR A 270 -4.42 0.97 -47.97
N THR A 271 -5.66 1.29 -47.65
CA THR A 271 -6.22 2.65 -47.56
C THR A 271 -6.78 2.84 -46.16
N THR A 272 -7.13 4.06 -45.76
CA THR A 272 -7.80 4.31 -44.47
C THR A 272 -9.09 3.49 -44.30
N GLN A 273 -9.78 3.15 -45.40
CA GLN A 273 -11.01 2.35 -45.36
C GLN A 273 -10.76 0.84 -45.38
N SER A 274 -9.54 0.38 -45.69
CA SER A 274 -9.18 -1.03 -45.77
C SER A 274 -8.12 -1.46 -44.75
N GLN A 275 -7.61 -0.53 -43.93
CA GLN A 275 -6.63 -0.82 -42.87
C GLN A 275 -7.08 -1.92 -41.91
N TYR A 276 -8.39 -2.03 -41.64
CA TYR A 276 -8.92 -3.09 -40.77
C TYR A 276 -8.85 -4.48 -41.41
N ALA A 277 -8.81 -4.57 -42.74
CA ALA A 277 -8.68 -5.82 -43.47
C ALA A 277 -7.22 -6.25 -43.68
N ASP A 278 -6.24 -5.38 -43.40
CA ASP A 278 -4.80 -5.64 -43.45
C ASP A 278 -4.35 -6.18 -42.09
N VAL A 279 -4.82 -7.38 -41.75
CA VAL A 279 -4.69 -7.93 -40.39
C VAL A 279 -3.26 -8.24 -40.03
N ASN A 280 -2.39 -8.49 -41.01
CA ASN A 280 -0.96 -8.72 -40.77
C ASN A 280 -0.11 -7.45 -40.84
N ASN A 281 -0.72 -6.29 -41.13
CA ASN A 281 -0.08 -4.99 -41.28
C ASN A 281 1.09 -4.98 -42.29
N ASP A 282 0.97 -5.73 -43.40
CA ASP A 282 1.99 -5.76 -44.47
C ASP A 282 1.79 -4.66 -45.53
N GLY A 283 0.74 -3.85 -45.39
CA GLY A 283 0.39 -2.75 -46.29
C GLY A 283 -0.46 -3.18 -47.48
N LYS A 284 -0.90 -4.45 -47.54
CA LYS A 284 -1.73 -5.00 -48.60
C LYS A 284 -2.76 -5.96 -48.06
N VAL A 285 -4.04 -5.62 -48.26
CA VAL A 285 -5.13 -6.57 -48.05
C VAL A 285 -5.08 -7.64 -49.16
N ASN A 286 -4.82 -8.88 -48.77
CA ASN A 286 -4.68 -10.00 -49.68
C ASN A 286 -5.18 -11.32 -49.07
N ILE A 287 -4.92 -12.45 -49.74
CA ILE A 287 -5.40 -13.76 -49.31
C ILE A 287 -4.79 -14.21 -47.97
N LEU A 288 -3.60 -13.72 -47.62
CA LEU A 288 -2.95 -14.04 -46.35
C LEU A 288 -3.74 -13.48 -45.16
N ASP A 289 -4.29 -12.28 -45.30
CA ASP A 289 -5.16 -11.68 -44.26
C ASP A 289 -6.44 -12.48 -44.06
N MET A 290 -7.08 -12.87 -45.17
CA MET A 290 -8.29 -13.68 -45.14
C MET A 290 -8.05 -15.06 -44.53
N LEU A 291 -6.89 -15.68 -44.82
CA LEU A 291 -6.50 -16.95 -44.22
C LEU A 291 -6.29 -16.83 -42.71
N ARG A 292 -5.86 -15.67 -42.22
CA ARG A 292 -5.73 -15.43 -40.77
C ARG A 292 -7.09 -15.36 -40.08
N VAL A 293 -8.04 -14.61 -40.63
CA VAL A 293 -9.42 -14.53 -40.12
C VAL A 293 -10.11 -15.88 -40.17
N ARG A 294 -9.90 -16.64 -41.25
CA ARG A 294 -10.47 -17.99 -41.43
C ARG A 294 -10.15 -18.92 -40.26
N GLN A 295 -9.00 -18.79 -39.60
CA GLN A 295 -8.63 -19.64 -38.46
C GLN A 295 -9.60 -19.52 -37.28
N ASN A 296 -10.33 -18.41 -37.19
CA ASN A 296 -11.27 -18.12 -36.11
C ASN A 296 -12.75 -18.24 -36.53
N ILE A 297 -13.03 -18.63 -37.78
CA ILE A 297 -14.39 -18.92 -38.23
C ILE A 297 -14.86 -20.21 -37.57
N ASN A 298 -16.01 -20.14 -36.90
CA ASN A 298 -16.71 -21.28 -36.31
C ASN A 298 -18.03 -21.55 -37.04
#